data_AF-A0AAU6HQG1-F1
#
_entry.id   AF-A0AAU6HQG1-F1
#
_cell.length_a   1.000
_cell.length_b   1.000
_cell.length_c   1.000
_cell.angle_alpha   90.00
_cell.angle_beta   90.00
_cell.angle_gamma   90.00
#
_symmetry.space_group_name_H-M   'P 1'
#
loop_
_entity.id
_entity.type
_entity.pdbx_description
1 polymer ?
#
loop_
_entity_poly.entity_id
_entity_poly.type
_entity_poly.pdbx_seq_one_letter_code
_entity_poly.pdbx_strand_id
1 'polypeptide(L)'
;MTATGASDEGVGARGAPVNGPVNGPWWWARRRSAVLDVFLAAASALECVFEGAKFADESQLPELVGLLLGLLAGSVLLVRRRWPVVVVLVSIAVMPAEMGGLLGVVGLYTLAASDLPRRITALLAGMSVVGSWVTTYLNVQQGMAGQQDFRPPLWFAPVTSVAMGLLLTAPPVLWGLYIGARRRLVESLRERADGLERELSLLADRAEERAEWARNEERTRIAREMHDVVAHRVSLMVVHAAALQAVALKDPEKASRNAGLVGDMGRQALTELREMLGVLRTAEGPAVRGASAPAAPERLAAVASRAGAQVTERDRPAEPPAKPSGGVAAAAAESLAAGLASAGAHVPEQRAGEAAAEGPHLAELADLVGQSRAAGMAVELMVDEDAGGEAAAEAGCRYAARVERTVYRVVQEALTNVHKHAPGAQARVRLAHRDGELAVQVENGPGESGAAGAGLPSGGNGLVGMRERVTALGGVFVSGPTETGGFRVSAVLPVSSVAA
;
A
#
# COMPACT_ATOMS: atom_id res chain seq x y z
N MET A 1 -58.21 -14.52 -16.73
CA MET A 1 -57.85 -15.86 -17.22
C MET A 1 -56.94 -15.64 -18.42
N THR A 2 -55.70 -16.09 -18.56
CA THR A 2 -54.79 -17.04 -17.88
C THR A 2 -53.43 -16.79 -18.58
N ALA A 3 -52.35 -16.38 -17.91
CA ALA A 3 -51.29 -17.19 -17.29
C ALA A 3 -50.46 -18.07 -18.27
N THR A 4 -49.14 -17.76 -18.36
CA THR A 4 -47.93 -18.64 -18.41
C THR A 4 -46.77 -17.82 -19.02
N GLY A 5 -45.56 -17.66 -18.48
CA GLY A 5 -44.80 -18.38 -17.45
C GLY A 5 -43.67 -19.19 -18.09
N ALA A 6 -42.41 -18.73 -17.98
CA ALA A 6 -41.12 -19.48 -18.12
C ALA A 6 -39.96 -18.45 -18.23
N SER A 7 -39.22 -18.12 -17.16
CA SER A 7 -38.11 -18.87 -16.52
C SER A 7 -36.74 -18.42 -17.07
N ASP A 8 -36.08 -17.53 -16.34
CA ASP A 8 -34.67 -17.15 -16.50
C ASP A 8 -33.95 -17.46 -15.18
N GLU A 9 -33.36 -18.67 -15.10
CA GLU A 9 -32.33 -19.09 -14.15
C GLU A 9 -31.05 -19.27 -14.99
N GLY A 10 -29.83 -18.89 -14.62
CA GLY A 10 -29.27 -18.35 -13.39
C GLY A 10 -27.75 -18.56 -13.47
N VAL A 11 -26.94 -17.50 -13.39
CA VAL A 11 -25.49 -17.54 -13.10
C VAL A 11 -25.17 -16.18 -12.48
N GLY A 12 -25.07 -16.01 -11.17
CA GLY A 12 -23.86 -16.34 -10.42
C GLY A 12 -23.46 -15.16 -9.52
N ALA A 13 -24.37 -14.72 -8.63
CA ALA A 13 -24.08 -13.70 -7.62
C ALA A 13 -23.55 -14.38 -6.34
N ARG A 14 -22.25 -14.30 -6.08
CA ARG A 14 -21.68 -14.48 -4.73
C ARG A 14 -20.64 -13.41 -4.45
N GLY A 15 -21.14 -12.28 -3.97
CA GLY A 15 -20.39 -11.24 -3.28
C GLY A 15 -21.31 -10.62 -2.24
N ALA A 16 -21.74 -11.42 -1.26
CA ALA A 16 -22.54 -10.91 -0.14
C ALA A 16 -21.62 -10.04 0.75
N PRO A 17 -21.99 -8.78 1.05
CA PRO A 17 -21.23 -7.99 2.00
C PRO A 17 -21.29 -8.64 3.38
N VAL A 18 -20.12 -8.93 3.94
CA VAL A 18 -19.93 -9.42 5.31
C VAL A 18 -20.33 -8.30 6.29
N ASN A 19 -21.62 -8.23 6.62
CA ASN A 19 -22.10 -7.48 7.78
C ASN A 19 -23.23 -8.30 8.42
N GLY A 20 -23.02 -8.73 9.67
CA GLY A 20 -23.88 -9.65 10.41
C GLY A 20 -25.35 -9.21 10.55
N PRO A 21 -26.22 -10.11 11.05
CA PRO A 21 -27.65 -9.88 11.06
C PRO A 21 -28.00 -8.59 11.81
N VAL A 22 -28.68 -7.70 11.10
CA VAL A 22 -29.24 -6.42 11.56
C VAL A 22 -30.41 -6.72 12.51
N ASN A 23 -30.11 -7.28 13.69
CA ASN A 23 -31.10 -7.69 14.69
C ASN A 23 -31.52 -6.51 15.58
N GLY A 24 -32.07 -5.46 14.98
CA GLY A 24 -32.81 -4.45 15.74
C GLY A 24 -34.32 -4.65 15.58
N PRO A 25 -35.12 -4.27 16.60
CA PRO A 25 -36.57 -4.37 16.50
C PRO A 25 -37.11 -3.46 15.40
N TRP A 26 -38.06 -3.94 14.61
CA TRP A 26 -38.84 -3.18 13.61
C TRP A 26 -37.99 -2.40 12.59
N TRP A 27 -37.78 -1.09 12.76
CA TRP A 27 -37.07 -0.22 11.82
C TRP A 27 -35.69 0.23 12.33
N TRP A 28 -35.27 -0.18 13.52
CA TRP A 28 -33.94 0.16 14.03
C TRP A 28 -32.91 -0.82 13.50
N ALA A 29 -31.86 -0.33 12.85
CA ALA A 29 -30.79 -1.18 12.35
C ALA A 29 -29.94 -1.81 13.48
N ARG A 30 -29.91 -1.20 14.69
CA ARG A 30 -29.13 -1.70 15.83
C ARG A 30 -29.88 -1.46 17.14
N ARG A 31 -29.83 -2.42 18.07
CA ARG A 31 -30.42 -2.28 19.42
C ARG A 31 -29.95 -1.03 20.16
N ARG A 32 -28.66 -0.68 20.06
CA ARG A 32 -28.10 0.55 20.65
C ARG A 32 -28.79 1.82 20.15
N SER A 33 -29.18 1.85 18.88
CA SER A 33 -29.91 3.00 18.30
C SER A 33 -31.33 3.10 18.84
N ALA A 34 -32.00 1.96 19.06
CA ALA A 34 -33.33 1.93 19.68
C ALA A 34 -33.27 2.44 21.13
N VAL A 35 -32.31 1.97 21.93
CA VAL A 35 -32.13 2.43 23.33
C VAL A 35 -31.90 3.93 23.41
N LEU A 36 -31.04 4.50 22.54
CA LEU A 36 -30.78 5.94 22.51
C LEU A 36 -32.02 6.76 22.10
N ASP A 37 -32.78 6.29 21.11
CA ASP A 37 -33.98 6.98 20.65
C ASP A 37 -35.07 6.96 21.73
N VAL A 38 -35.26 5.83 22.42
CA VAL A 38 -36.20 5.70 23.54
C VAL A 38 -35.77 6.58 24.72
N PHE A 39 -34.48 6.59 25.07
CA PHE A 39 -33.96 7.45 26.13
C PHE A 39 -34.20 8.94 25.84
N LEU A 40 -33.90 9.39 24.62
CA LEU A 40 -34.12 10.79 24.24
C LEU A 40 -35.60 11.15 24.17
N ALA A 41 -36.46 10.24 23.69
CA ALA A 41 -37.91 10.44 23.72
C ALA A 41 -38.45 10.52 25.15
N ALA A 42 -37.97 9.67 26.06
CA ALA A 42 -38.37 9.70 27.47
C ALA A 42 -37.90 11.01 28.16
N ALA A 43 -36.66 11.44 27.91
CA ALA A 43 -36.13 12.69 28.44
C ALA A 43 -36.91 13.91 27.93
N SER A 44 -37.18 13.94 26.62
CA SER A 44 -37.98 15.02 26.02
C SER A 44 -39.43 14.99 26.47
N ALA A 45 -40.04 13.81 26.64
CA ALA A 45 -41.38 13.69 27.18
C ALA A 45 -41.45 14.19 28.62
N LEU A 46 -40.46 13.88 29.47
CA LEU A 46 -40.41 14.38 30.84
C LEU A 46 -40.28 15.91 30.89
N GLU A 47 -39.40 16.50 30.08
CA GLU A 47 -39.26 17.96 29.94
C GLU A 47 -40.57 18.59 29.48
N CYS A 48 -41.19 18.06 28.41
CA CYS A 48 -42.44 18.60 27.88
C CYS A 48 -43.59 18.40 28.87
N VAL A 49 -43.61 17.34 29.66
CA VAL A 49 -44.62 17.15 30.71
C VAL A 49 -44.50 18.20 31.80
N PHE A 50 -43.26 18.51 32.23
CA PHE A 50 -43.02 19.53 33.25
C PHE A 50 -43.44 20.92 32.76
N GLU A 51 -42.98 21.32 31.58
CA GLU A 51 -43.36 22.61 30.98
C GLU A 51 -44.85 22.67 30.60
N GLY A 52 -45.42 21.55 30.17
CA GLY A 52 -46.84 21.44 29.87
C GLY A 52 -47.73 21.62 31.09
N ALA A 53 -47.30 21.14 32.26
CA ALA A 53 -48.01 21.37 33.52
C ALA A 53 -47.97 22.86 33.93
N LYS A 54 -46.82 23.51 33.79
CA LYS A 54 -46.66 24.96 34.02
C LYS A 54 -47.54 25.78 33.08
N PHE A 55 -47.54 25.44 31.79
CA PHE A 55 -48.39 26.08 30.79
C PHE A 55 -49.89 25.93 31.09
N ALA A 56 -50.32 24.75 31.56
CA ALA A 56 -51.70 24.51 31.94
C ALA A 56 -52.14 25.38 33.13
N ASP A 57 -51.27 25.54 34.14
CA ASP A 57 -51.51 26.40 35.29
C ASP A 57 -51.65 27.88 34.87
N GLU A 58 -50.70 28.39 34.07
CA GLU A 58 -50.72 29.77 33.56
C GLU A 58 -51.94 30.06 32.66
N SER A 59 -52.39 29.05 31.90
CA SER A 59 -53.51 29.16 30.96
C SER A 59 -54.88 28.81 31.59
N GLN A 60 -54.93 28.50 32.89
CA GLN A 60 -56.14 28.05 33.60
C GLN A 60 -56.80 26.81 32.97
N LEU A 61 -55.99 25.93 32.37
CA LEU A 61 -56.44 24.66 31.79
C LEU A 61 -56.29 23.52 32.82
N PRO A 62 -57.05 22.41 32.68
CA PRO A 62 -56.84 21.24 33.52
C PRO A 62 -55.42 20.66 33.33
N GLU A 63 -54.73 20.35 34.43
CA GLU A 63 -53.35 19.80 34.42
C GLU A 63 -53.20 18.57 33.51
N LEU A 64 -54.23 17.73 33.43
CA LEU A 64 -54.27 16.54 32.56
C LEU A 64 -54.04 16.90 31.08
N VAL A 65 -54.52 18.06 30.62
CA VAL A 65 -54.35 18.50 29.23
C VAL A 65 -52.88 18.83 28.96
N GLY A 66 -52.22 19.56 29.87
CA GLY A 66 -50.79 19.88 29.79
C GLY A 66 -49.91 18.63 29.81
N LEU A 67 -50.22 17.69 30.71
CA LEU A 67 -49.53 16.41 30.84
C LEU A 67 -49.62 15.59 29.53
N LEU A 68 -50.82 15.45 28.97
CA LEU A 68 -51.03 14.69 27.74
C LEU A 68 -50.36 15.35 26.53
N LEU A 69 -50.46 16.68 26.42
CA LEU A 69 -49.82 17.44 25.33
C LEU A 69 -48.29 17.32 25.40
N GLY A 70 -47.71 17.42 26.60
CA GLY A 70 -46.28 17.24 26.82
C GLY A 70 -45.79 15.84 26.50
N LEU A 71 -46.52 14.82 26.96
CA LEU A 71 -46.20 13.41 26.68
C LEU A 71 -46.24 13.13 25.16
N LEU A 72 -47.29 13.59 24.48
CA LEU A 72 -47.43 13.43 23.03
C LEU A 72 -46.31 14.15 22.28
N ALA A 73 -46.04 15.42 22.60
CA ALA A 73 -45.00 16.21 21.94
C ALA A 73 -43.61 15.59 22.10
N GLY A 74 -43.19 15.21 23.32
CA GLY A 74 -41.86 14.63 23.55
C GLY A 74 -41.70 13.23 22.96
N SER A 75 -42.78 12.44 22.90
CA SER A 75 -42.76 11.08 22.31
C SER A 75 -42.48 11.08 20.80
N VAL A 76 -42.67 12.21 20.10
CA VAL A 76 -42.38 12.37 18.67
C VAL A 76 -40.90 12.11 18.33
N LEU A 77 -39.98 12.22 19.28
CA LEU A 77 -38.57 11.86 19.04
C LEU A 77 -38.36 10.38 18.67
N LEU A 78 -39.31 9.48 18.99
CA LEU A 78 -39.22 8.07 18.57
C LEU A 78 -39.19 7.91 17.05
N VAL A 79 -39.83 8.84 16.33
CA VAL A 79 -39.90 8.82 14.86
C VAL A 79 -38.84 9.69 14.19
N ARG A 80 -37.90 10.28 14.95
CA ARG A 80 -36.90 11.24 14.44
C ARG A 80 -36.06 10.75 13.26
N ARG A 81 -35.80 9.45 13.18
CA ARG A 81 -34.99 8.86 12.10
C ARG A 81 -35.77 8.63 10.82
N ARG A 82 -37.09 8.49 10.90
CA ARG A 82 -37.96 8.20 9.75
C ARG A 82 -38.70 9.43 9.25
N TRP A 83 -39.07 10.32 10.18
CA TRP A 83 -39.83 11.54 9.91
C TRP A 83 -39.20 12.75 10.61
N PRO A 84 -37.92 13.09 10.33
CA PRO A 84 -37.24 14.22 10.99
C PRO A 84 -37.95 15.56 10.74
N VAL A 85 -38.62 15.72 9.60
CA VAL A 85 -39.43 16.90 9.28
C VAL A 85 -40.60 17.05 10.26
N VAL A 86 -41.30 15.96 10.57
CA VAL A 86 -42.43 15.98 11.53
C VAL A 86 -41.95 16.41 12.91
N VAL A 87 -40.80 15.91 13.36
CA VAL A 87 -40.22 16.28 14.65
C VAL A 87 -39.98 17.80 14.75
N VAL A 88 -39.39 18.40 13.72
CA VAL A 88 -39.12 19.84 13.70
C VAL A 88 -40.41 20.67 13.58
N LEU A 89 -41.40 20.19 12.81
CA LEU A 89 -42.70 20.86 12.74
C LEU A 89 -43.43 20.84 14.08
N VAL A 90 -43.40 19.71 14.79
CA VAL A 90 -43.97 19.59 16.13
C VAL A 90 -43.20 20.48 17.12
N SER A 91 -41.87 20.51 17.07
CA SER A 91 -41.11 21.43 17.94
C SER A 91 -41.46 22.90 17.70
N ILE A 92 -41.62 23.30 16.43
CA ILE A 92 -42.04 24.68 16.10
C ILE A 92 -43.47 24.95 16.61
N ALA A 93 -44.38 23.98 16.52
CA ALA A 93 -45.78 24.14 16.91
C ALA A 93 -45.98 24.28 18.43
N VAL A 94 -45.17 23.58 19.24
CA VAL A 94 -45.30 23.56 20.71
C VAL A 94 -44.43 24.62 21.38
N MET A 95 -43.47 25.21 20.66
CA MET A 95 -42.57 26.26 21.17
C MET A 95 -43.26 27.50 21.76
N PRO A 96 -44.40 28.03 21.24
CA PRO A 96 -45.11 29.14 21.89
C PRO A 96 -45.60 28.84 23.31
N ALA A 97 -45.76 27.56 23.67
CA ALA A 97 -46.09 27.13 25.03
C ALA A 97 -44.85 26.98 25.93
N GLU A 98 -43.67 27.46 25.49
CA GLU A 98 -42.36 27.24 26.15
C GLU A 98 -41.95 25.77 26.29
N MET A 99 -42.55 24.88 25.50
CA MET A 99 -42.32 23.44 25.57
C MET A 99 -41.40 22.95 24.44
N GLY A 100 -40.69 21.84 24.69
CA GLY A 100 -39.99 21.11 23.65
C GLY A 100 -38.59 21.63 23.30
N GLY A 101 -37.82 22.11 24.27
CA GLY A 101 -36.43 22.51 24.09
C GLY A 101 -35.55 21.37 23.56
N LEU A 102 -35.53 20.22 24.23
CA LEU A 102 -34.81 19.03 23.74
C LEU A 102 -35.37 18.54 22.41
N LEU A 103 -36.69 18.61 22.21
CA LEU A 103 -37.35 18.23 20.97
C LEU A 103 -36.82 19.05 19.79
N GLY A 104 -36.71 20.37 19.95
CA GLY A 104 -36.17 21.29 18.95
C GLY A 104 -34.68 21.07 18.68
N VAL A 105 -33.86 20.97 19.73
CA VAL A 105 -32.41 20.74 19.60
C VAL A 105 -32.12 19.41 18.90
N VAL A 106 -32.72 18.32 19.39
CA VAL A 106 -32.51 16.98 18.83
C VAL A 106 -33.15 16.86 17.44
N GLY A 107 -34.31 17.48 17.23
CA GLY A 107 -35.00 17.52 15.94
C GLY A 107 -34.17 18.22 14.87
N LEU A 108 -33.69 19.45 15.14
CA LEU A 108 -32.84 20.22 14.22
C LEU A 108 -31.52 19.51 13.92
N TYR A 109 -30.87 18.95 14.94
CA TYR A 109 -29.68 18.14 14.76
C TYR A 109 -29.95 16.94 13.83
N THR A 110 -31.04 16.21 14.08
CA THR A 110 -31.37 15.01 13.30
C THR A 110 -31.74 15.37 11.86
N LEU A 111 -32.50 16.44 11.65
CA LEU A 111 -32.85 16.98 10.34
C LEU A 111 -31.59 17.37 9.55
N ALA A 112 -30.65 18.08 10.18
CA ALA A 112 -29.41 18.52 9.56
C ALA A 112 -28.42 17.37 9.28
N ALA A 113 -28.43 16.32 10.12
CA ALA A 113 -27.63 15.12 9.93
C ALA A 113 -28.24 14.10 8.94
N SER A 114 -29.47 14.32 8.49
CA SER A 114 -30.18 13.46 7.54
C SER A 114 -29.80 13.79 6.09
N ASP A 115 -29.98 12.84 5.17
CA ASP A 115 -29.71 13.02 3.74
C ASP A 115 -30.81 13.78 2.98
N LEU A 116 -31.44 14.75 3.65
CA LEU A 116 -32.49 15.58 3.05
C LEU A 116 -31.89 16.70 2.17
N PRO A 117 -32.65 17.20 1.18
CA PRO A 117 -32.26 18.36 0.40
C PRO A 117 -31.95 19.57 1.29
N ARG A 118 -30.80 20.22 1.07
CA ARG A 118 -30.36 21.40 1.86
C ARG A 118 -31.39 22.53 1.91
N ARG A 119 -32.25 22.64 0.88
CA ARG A 119 -33.34 23.62 0.82
C ARG A 119 -34.37 23.39 1.94
N ILE A 120 -34.73 22.14 2.22
CA ILE A 120 -35.71 21.81 3.26
C ILE A 120 -35.09 22.07 4.65
N THR A 121 -33.83 21.66 4.86
CA THR A 121 -33.11 21.94 6.10
C THR A 121 -32.99 23.44 6.36
N ALA A 122 -32.62 24.23 5.35
CA ALA A 122 -32.50 25.68 5.48
C ALA A 122 -33.85 26.35 5.77
N LEU A 123 -34.93 25.89 5.11
CA LEU A 123 -36.27 26.42 5.34
C LEU A 123 -36.76 26.13 6.76
N LEU A 124 -36.66 24.88 7.23
CA LEU A 124 -37.10 24.50 8.58
C LEU A 124 -36.23 25.10 9.69
N ALA A 125 -34.91 25.20 9.47
CA ALA A 125 -34.01 25.91 10.38
C ALA A 125 -34.36 27.40 10.44
N GLY A 126 -34.63 28.04 9.30
CA GLY A 126 -35.07 29.43 9.23
C GLY A 126 -36.41 29.65 9.95
N MET A 127 -37.38 28.77 9.74
CA MET A 127 -38.65 28.81 10.48
C MET A 127 -38.44 28.66 12.00
N SER A 128 -37.52 27.78 12.41
CA SER A 128 -37.20 27.59 13.84
C SER A 128 -36.52 28.82 14.44
N VAL A 129 -35.62 29.48 13.70
CA VAL A 129 -34.99 30.76 14.11
C VAL A 129 -36.05 31.85 14.27
N VAL A 130 -36.91 32.03 13.26
CA VAL A 130 -37.95 33.06 13.27
C VAL A 130 -38.94 32.81 14.40
N GLY A 131 -39.41 31.58 14.56
CA GLY A 131 -40.33 31.26 15.64
C GLY A 131 -39.67 31.46 17.01
N SER A 132 -38.43 31.01 17.20
CA SER A 132 -37.72 31.19 18.47
C SER A 132 -37.49 32.67 18.79
N TRP A 133 -37.18 33.48 17.77
CA TRP A 133 -37.10 34.93 17.90
C TRP A 133 -38.44 35.55 18.33
N VAL A 134 -39.54 35.21 17.66
CA VAL A 134 -40.88 35.73 17.99
C VAL A 134 -41.29 35.34 19.41
N THR A 135 -41.18 34.06 19.77
CA THR A 135 -41.55 33.58 21.11
C THR A 135 -40.70 34.24 22.19
N THR A 136 -39.37 34.30 22.01
CA THR A 136 -38.49 34.96 22.98
C THR A 136 -38.82 36.45 23.12
N TYR A 137 -39.11 37.13 22.00
CA TYR A 137 -39.46 38.55 22.03
C TYR A 137 -40.76 38.81 22.80
N LEU A 138 -41.79 37.98 22.57
CA LEU A 138 -43.05 38.09 23.30
C LEU A 138 -42.86 37.82 24.79
N ASN A 139 -42.08 36.81 25.18
CA ASN A 139 -41.84 36.47 26.58
C ASN A 139 -41.03 37.56 27.30
N VAL A 140 -40.01 38.11 26.64
CA VAL A 140 -39.22 39.24 27.14
C VAL A 140 -40.11 40.48 27.36
N GLN A 141 -41.03 40.76 26.43
CA GLN A 141 -41.98 41.88 26.57
C GLN A 141 -42.98 41.67 27.70
N GLN A 142 -43.55 40.46 27.83
CA GLN A 142 -44.48 40.13 28.91
C GLN A 142 -43.81 40.20 30.29
N GLY A 143 -42.58 39.69 30.42
CA GLY A 143 -41.82 39.77 31.66
C GLY A 143 -41.52 41.21 32.09
N MET A 144 -41.22 42.10 31.14
CA MET A 144 -40.99 43.53 31.43
C MET A 144 -42.26 44.26 31.87
N ALA A 145 -43.42 43.92 31.32
CA ALA A 145 -44.69 44.56 31.70
C ALA A 145 -45.05 44.35 33.19
N GLY A 146 -44.57 43.27 33.80
CA GLY A 146 -44.78 42.97 35.22
C GLY A 146 -43.84 43.71 36.19
N GLN A 147 -42.76 44.32 35.72
CA GLN A 147 -41.67 44.81 36.57
C GLN A 147 -41.54 46.34 36.49
N GLN A 148 -42.19 47.05 37.42
CA GLN A 148 -42.34 48.52 37.37
C GLN A 148 -41.00 49.30 37.46
N ASP A 149 -39.97 48.71 38.06
CA ASP A 149 -38.69 49.39 38.33
C ASP A 149 -37.60 49.17 37.26
N PHE A 150 -37.84 48.31 36.26
CA PHE A 150 -36.84 47.98 35.25
C PHE A 150 -37.26 48.46 33.86
N ARG A 151 -36.61 49.53 33.37
CA ARG A 151 -36.81 50.06 32.00
C ARG A 151 -35.56 49.86 31.15
N PRO A 152 -35.40 48.71 30.49
CA PRO A 152 -34.27 48.46 29.62
C PRO A 152 -34.35 49.29 28.33
N PRO A 153 -33.22 49.50 27.63
CA PRO A 153 -33.20 50.16 26.33
C PRO A 153 -34.08 49.44 25.29
N LEU A 154 -34.67 50.20 24.35
CA LEU A 154 -35.57 49.65 23.31
C LEU A 154 -34.92 48.57 22.43
N TRP A 155 -33.59 48.58 22.28
CA TRP A 155 -32.86 47.58 21.52
C TRP A 155 -32.66 46.27 22.28
N PHE A 156 -32.81 46.27 23.61
CA PHE A 156 -32.48 45.11 24.44
C PHE A 156 -33.35 43.90 24.10
N ALA A 157 -34.66 44.06 24.05
CA ALA A 157 -35.60 42.98 23.73
C ALA A 157 -35.36 42.36 22.33
N PRO A 158 -35.30 43.13 21.23
CA PRO A 158 -35.05 42.53 19.92
C PRO A 158 -33.65 41.89 19.82
N VAL A 159 -32.60 42.51 20.39
CA VAL A 159 -31.23 41.96 20.32
C VAL A 159 -31.10 40.66 21.11
N THR A 160 -31.60 40.61 22.34
CA THR A 160 -31.58 39.39 23.16
C THR A 160 -32.39 38.26 22.54
N SER A 161 -33.54 38.58 21.95
CA SER A 161 -34.40 37.60 21.27
C SER A 161 -33.72 37.01 20.03
N VAL A 162 -33.06 37.84 19.22
CA VAL A 162 -32.31 37.35 18.05
C VAL A 162 -31.11 36.51 18.50
N ALA A 163 -30.38 36.97 19.53
CA ALA A 163 -29.24 36.25 20.06
C ALA A 163 -29.64 34.87 20.60
N MET A 164 -30.73 34.77 21.38
CA MET A 164 -31.24 33.49 21.89
C MET A 164 -31.76 32.58 20.78
N GLY A 165 -32.51 33.12 19.82
CA GLY A 165 -33.00 32.36 18.68
C GLY A 165 -31.86 31.74 17.87
N LEU A 166 -30.79 32.49 17.62
CA LEU A 166 -29.59 31.98 16.96
C LEU A 166 -28.83 30.98 17.83
N LEU A 167 -28.66 31.27 19.13
CA LEU A 167 -27.92 30.41 20.06
C LEU A 167 -28.54 29.02 20.21
N LEU A 168 -29.88 28.93 20.23
CA LEU A 168 -30.59 27.66 20.39
C LEU A 168 -30.66 26.84 19.11
N THR A 169 -30.67 27.49 17.94
CA THR A 169 -30.90 26.82 16.65
C THR A 169 -29.64 26.58 15.83
N ALA A 170 -28.67 27.49 15.86
CA ALA A 170 -27.48 27.40 15.01
C ALA A 170 -26.55 26.23 15.40
N PRO A 171 -26.20 26.00 16.69
CA PRO A 171 -25.28 24.91 17.04
C PRO A 171 -25.79 23.52 16.64
N PRO A 172 -27.05 23.13 16.91
CA PRO A 172 -27.55 21.81 16.50
C PRO A 172 -27.54 21.61 14.98
N VAL A 173 -27.89 22.64 14.21
CA VAL A 173 -27.89 22.60 12.74
C VAL A 173 -26.46 22.49 12.21
N LEU A 174 -25.55 23.34 12.68
CA LEU A 174 -24.14 23.30 12.27
C LEU A 174 -23.49 21.95 12.61
N TRP A 175 -23.75 21.44 13.81
CA TRP A 175 -23.23 20.14 14.25
C TRP A 175 -23.80 18.98 13.42
N GLY A 176 -25.11 19.02 13.13
CA GLY A 176 -25.75 18.04 12.26
C GLY A 176 -25.18 18.04 10.84
N LEU A 177 -24.99 19.22 10.23
CA LEU A 177 -24.37 19.37 8.92
C LEU A 177 -22.92 18.87 8.91
N TYR A 178 -22.15 19.19 9.95
CA TYR A 178 -20.78 18.71 10.10
C TYR A 178 -20.72 17.18 10.16
N ILE A 179 -21.56 16.54 10.97
CA ILE A 179 -21.61 15.08 11.08
C ILE A 179 -22.09 14.44 9.78
N GLY A 180 -23.08 15.03 9.10
CA GLY A 180 -23.53 14.58 7.78
C GLY A 180 -22.41 14.67 6.73
N ALA A 181 -21.65 15.77 6.71
CA ALA A 181 -20.50 15.95 5.84
C ALA A 181 -19.37 14.97 6.17
N ARG A 182 -19.06 14.79 7.45
CA ARG A 182 -18.04 13.85 7.93
C ARG A 182 -18.37 12.41 7.55
N ARG A 183 -19.64 12.00 7.68
CA ARG A 183 -20.09 10.65 7.26
C ARG A 183 -19.89 10.42 5.77
N ARG A 184 -20.30 11.38 4.93
CA ARG A 184 -20.10 11.31 3.46
C ARG A 184 -18.62 11.25 3.07
N LEU A 185 -17.78 12.02 3.77
CA LEU A 185 -16.33 11.98 3.54
C LEU A 185 -15.76 10.61 3.90
N VAL A 186 -16.07 10.08 5.09
CA VAL A 186 -15.59 8.76 5.52
C VAL A 186 -16.06 7.66 4.56
N GLU A 187 -17.30 7.73 4.09
CA GLU A 187 -17.81 6.77 3.10
C GLU A 187 -17.04 6.86 1.78
N SER A 188 -16.80 8.08 1.27
CA SER A 188 -16.01 8.27 0.05
C SER A 188 -14.55 7.78 0.19
N LEU A 189 -13.96 7.90 1.38
CA LEU A 189 -12.61 7.41 1.65
C LEU A 189 -12.58 5.88 1.72
N ARG A 190 -13.62 5.25 2.29
CA ARG A 190 -13.77 3.79 2.31
C ARG A 190 -13.95 3.22 0.90
N GLU A 191 -14.84 3.81 0.10
CA GLU A 191 -15.03 3.37 -1.29
C GLU A 191 -13.73 3.45 -2.11
N ARG A 192 -12.92 4.49 -1.88
CA ARG A 192 -11.60 4.63 -2.53
C ARG A 192 -10.58 3.61 -2.03
N ALA A 193 -10.54 3.35 -0.71
CA ALA A 193 -9.66 2.35 -0.13
C ALA A 193 -10.00 0.96 -0.67
N ASP A 194 -11.28 0.58 -0.65
CA ASP A 194 -11.76 -0.69 -1.19
C ASP A 194 -11.50 -0.79 -2.71
N GLY A 195 -11.54 0.34 -3.43
CA GLY A 195 -11.19 0.40 -4.85
C GLY A 195 -9.72 0.08 -5.11
N LEU A 196 -8.81 0.67 -4.33
CA LEU A 196 -7.37 0.43 -4.43
C LEU A 196 -6.99 -0.99 -4.02
N GLU A 197 -7.61 -1.55 -2.98
CA GLU A 197 -7.38 -2.93 -2.56
C GLU A 197 -7.73 -3.92 -3.67
N ARG A 198 -8.86 -3.71 -4.36
CA ARG A 198 -9.25 -4.53 -5.53
C ARG A 198 -8.30 -4.37 -6.71
N GLU A 199 -7.78 -3.18 -6.96
CA GLU A 199 -6.82 -2.96 -8.04
C GLU A 199 -5.49 -3.68 -7.76
N LEU A 200 -4.99 -3.60 -6.52
CA LEU A 200 -3.78 -4.31 -6.10
C LEU A 200 -3.95 -5.82 -6.18
N SER A 201 -5.10 -6.37 -5.77
CA SER A 201 -5.35 -7.82 -5.91
C SER A 201 -5.31 -8.27 -7.37
N LEU A 202 -5.93 -7.50 -8.27
CA LEU A 202 -5.89 -7.80 -9.71
C LEU A 202 -4.49 -7.71 -10.32
N LEU A 203 -3.65 -6.79 -9.84
CA LEU A 203 -2.26 -6.69 -10.29
C LEU A 203 -1.41 -7.86 -9.78
N ALA A 204 -1.66 -8.32 -8.55
CA ALA A 204 -1.01 -9.50 -7.99
C ALA A 204 -1.36 -10.76 -8.80
N ASP A 205 -2.65 -11.00 -9.08
CA ASP A 205 -3.12 -12.14 -9.88
C ASP A 205 -2.46 -12.14 -11.27
N ARG A 206 -2.40 -10.98 -11.95
CA ARG A 206 -1.74 -10.86 -13.26
C ARG A 206 -0.23 -11.10 -13.19
N ALA A 207 0.44 -10.75 -12.09
CA ALA A 207 1.86 -11.01 -11.93
C ALA A 207 2.12 -12.51 -11.75
N GLU A 208 1.26 -13.21 -11.02
CA GLU A 208 1.29 -14.66 -10.86
C GLU A 208 1.07 -15.37 -12.20
N GLU A 209 0.02 -15.01 -12.95
CA GLU A 209 -0.25 -15.58 -14.28
C GLU A 209 0.96 -15.43 -15.24
N ARG A 210 1.60 -14.26 -15.24
CA ARG A 210 2.81 -14.03 -16.06
C ARG A 210 3.98 -14.90 -15.61
N ALA A 211 4.16 -15.09 -14.30
CA ALA A 211 5.21 -15.94 -13.76
C ALA A 211 4.97 -17.41 -14.13
N GLU A 212 3.72 -17.88 -14.08
CA GLU A 212 3.35 -19.23 -14.51
C GLU A 212 3.56 -19.44 -16.00
N TRP A 213 3.15 -18.48 -16.83
CA TRP A 213 3.37 -18.52 -18.27
C TRP A 213 4.86 -18.60 -18.61
N ALA A 214 5.68 -17.76 -17.99
CA ALA A 214 7.13 -17.77 -18.18
C ALA A 214 7.76 -19.12 -17.80
N ARG A 215 7.31 -19.73 -16.70
CA ARG A 215 7.78 -21.06 -16.27
C ARG A 215 7.37 -22.16 -17.24
N ASN A 216 6.14 -22.14 -17.74
CA ASN A 216 5.66 -23.17 -18.69
C ASN A 216 6.32 -23.05 -20.06
N GLU A 217 6.57 -21.82 -20.54
CA GLU A 217 7.32 -21.60 -21.77
C GLU A 217 8.74 -22.12 -21.64
N GLU A 218 9.41 -21.85 -20.51
CA GLU A 218 10.76 -22.36 -20.25
C GLU A 218 10.80 -23.88 -20.18
N ARG A 219 9.83 -24.52 -19.49
CA ARG A 219 9.70 -25.99 -19.46
C ARG A 219 9.54 -26.58 -20.86
N THR A 220 8.72 -25.95 -21.70
CA THR A 220 8.47 -26.41 -23.07
C THR A 220 9.72 -26.23 -23.94
N ARG A 221 10.48 -25.15 -23.73
CA ARG A 221 11.77 -24.94 -24.39
C ARG A 221 12.78 -26.01 -24.00
N ILE A 222 12.98 -26.27 -22.70
CA ILE A 222 13.91 -27.30 -22.23
C ILE A 222 13.51 -28.68 -22.76
N ALA A 223 12.21 -29.02 -22.76
CA ALA A 223 11.74 -30.30 -23.30
C ALA A 223 12.07 -30.46 -24.80
N ARG A 224 11.96 -29.38 -25.60
CA ARG A 224 12.36 -29.38 -27.01
C ARG A 224 13.87 -29.57 -27.19
N GLU A 225 14.67 -28.80 -26.45
CA GLU A 225 16.14 -28.93 -26.49
C GLU A 225 16.60 -30.34 -26.07
N MET A 226 16.00 -30.91 -25.02
CA MET A 226 16.23 -32.29 -24.62
C MET A 226 15.84 -33.29 -25.73
N HIS A 227 14.66 -33.12 -26.33
CA HIS A 227 14.20 -34.01 -27.40
C HIS A 227 15.14 -33.98 -28.61
N ASP A 228 15.62 -32.81 -29.00
CA ASP A 228 16.53 -32.65 -30.14
C ASP A 228 17.90 -33.31 -29.88
N VAL A 229 18.47 -33.14 -28.68
CA VAL A 229 19.73 -33.80 -28.30
C VAL A 229 19.58 -35.31 -28.30
N VAL A 230 18.47 -35.84 -27.78
CA VAL A 230 18.20 -37.29 -27.78
C VAL A 230 18.02 -37.81 -29.20
N ALA A 231 17.19 -37.15 -30.00
CA ALA A 231 16.91 -37.55 -31.37
C ALA A 231 18.19 -37.59 -32.20
N HIS A 232 19.06 -36.58 -32.06
CA HIS A 232 20.34 -36.52 -32.76
C HIS A 232 21.28 -37.67 -32.36
N ARG A 233 21.42 -37.94 -31.05
CA ARG A 233 22.32 -39.01 -30.54
C ARG A 233 21.84 -40.40 -30.89
N VAL A 234 20.55 -40.66 -30.78
CA VAL A 234 19.94 -41.94 -31.20
C VAL A 234 20.15 -42.14 -32.69
N SER A 235 19.95 -41.10 -33.51
CA SER A 235 20.19 -41.19 -34.95
C SER A 235 21.64 -41.57 -35.29
N LEU A 236 22.62 -40.95 -34.63
CA LEU A 236 24.04 -41.30 -34.77
C LEU A 236 24.32 -42.75 -34.33
N MET A 237 23.78 -43.20 -33.20
CA MET A 237 23.93 -44.58 -32.73
C MET A 237 23.36 -45.59 -33.75
N VAL A 238 22.19 -45.32 -34.33
CA VAL A 238 21.58 -46.16 -35.36
C VAL A 238 22.44 -46.25 -36.61
N VAL A 239 23.01 -45.12 -37.07
CA VAL A 239 23.91 -45.09 -38.24
C VAL A 239 25.19 -45.91 -37.98
N HIS A 240 25.81 -45.75 -36.81
CA HIS A 240 27.01 -46.51 -36.45
C HIS A 240 26.73 -48.01 -36.24
N ALA A 241 25.55 -48.36 -35.72
CA ALA A 241 25.11 -49.75 -35.62
C ALA A 241 24.85 -50.39 -36.99
N ALA A 242 24.29 -49.64 -37.95
CA ALA A 242 24.16 -50.11 -39.33
C ALA A 242 25.53 -50.30 -40.00
N ALA A 243 26.47 -49.37 -39.78
CA ALA A 243 27.84 -49.48 -40.29
C ALA A 243 28.60 -50.68 -39.68
N LEU A 244 28.37 -50.96 -38.40
CA LEU A 244 28.86 -52.17 -37.72
C LEU A 244 28.38 -53.44 -38.44
N GLN A 245 27.08 -53.56 -38.71
CA GLN A 245 26.49 -54.72 -39.38
C GLN A 245 27.07 -54.93 -40.80
N ALA A 246 27.35 -53.84 -41.52
CA ALA A 246 27.90 -53.91 -42.88
C ALA A 246 29.37 -54.37 -42.94
N VAL A 247 30.17 -54.07 -41.90
CA VAL A 247 31.63 -54.32 -41.88
C VAL A 247 32.00 -55.58 -41.08
N ALA A 248 31.11 -56.08 -40.22
CA ALA A 248 31.37 -57.20 -39.30
C ALA A 248 31.93 -58.47 -39.93
N LEU A 249 31.55 -58.81 -41.16
CA LEU A 249 32.03 -60.02 -41.85
C LEU A 249 33.36 -59.81 -42.59
N LYS A 250 33.75 -58.56 -42.89
CA LYS A 250 34.95 -58.23 -43.68
C LYS A 250 36.12 -57.77 -42.82
N ASP A 251 35.85 -57.09 -41.71
CA ASP A 251 36.88 -56.53 -40.83
C ASP A 251 36.37 -56.58 -39.37
N PRO A 252 36.64 -57.69 -38.66
CA PRO A 252 36.11 -57.90 -37.31
C PRO A 252 36.70 -56.90 -36.29
N GLU A 253 37.92 -56.41 -36.51
CA GLU A 253 38.50 -55.36 -35.66
C GLU A 253 37.79 -54.02 -35.83
N LYS A 254 37.49 -53.60 -37.07
CA LYS A 254 36.70 -52.37 -37.30
C LYS A 254 35.29 -52.48 -36.74
N ALA A 255 34.67 -53.65 -36.81
CA ALA A 255 33.41 -53.90 -36.15
C ALA A 255 33.51 -53.78 -34.62
N SER A 256 34.52 -54.38 -33.99
CA SER A 256 34.73 -54.22 -32.54
C SER A 256 34.90 -52.75 -32.13
N ARG A 257 35.62 -51.95 -32.93
CA ARG A 257 35.78 -50.51 -32.68
C ARG A 257 34.46 -49.73 -32.83
N ASN A 258 33.68 -50.00 -33.87
CA ASN A 258 32.36 -49.36 -34.07
C ASN A 258 31.36 -49.75 -32.97
N ALA A 259 31.39 -50.99 -32.48
CA ALA A 259 30.58 -51.43 -31.33
C ALA A 259 30.98 -50.71 -30.04
N GLY A 260 32.28 -50.48 -29.82
CA GLY A 260 32.80 -49.66 -28.71
C GLY A 260 32.26 -48.22 -28.77
N LEU A 261 32.36 -47.58 -29.94
CA LEU A 261 31.84 -46.22 -30.16
C LEU A 261 30.35 -46.10 -29.86
N VAL A 262 29.52 -47.07 -30.29
CA VAL A 262 28.09 -47.09 -29.96
C VAL A 262 27.87 -47.21 -28.44
N GLY A 263 28.65 -48.04 -27.76
CA GLY A 263 28.62 -48.18 -26.30
C GLY A 263 28.98 -46.89 -25.56
N ASP A 264 30.03 -46.20 -26.02
CA ASP A 264 30.49 -44.94 -25.44
C ASP A 264 29.49 -43.81 -25.68
N MET A 265 28.97 -43.68 -26.90
CA MET A 265 27.90 -42.73 -27.23
C MET A 265 26.64 -42.96 -26.39
N GLY A 266 26.26 -44.22 -26.14
CA GLY A 266 25.11 -44.56 -25.29
C GLY A 266 25.32 -44.18 -23.82
N ARG A 267 26.51 -44.43 -23.26
CA ARG A 267 26.85 -44.04 -21.88
C ARG A 267 26.91 -42.53 -21.71
N GLN A 268 27.48 -41.82 -22.69
CA GLN A 268 27.55 -40.36 -22.70
C GLN A 268 26.14 -39.74 -22.81
N ALA A 269 25.29 -40.24 -23.71
CA ALA A 269 23.91 -39.76 -23.85
C ALA A 269 23.09 -39.92 -22.57
N LEU A 270 23.21 -41.06 -21.87
CA LEU A 270 22.52 -41.29 -20.60
C LEU A 270 23.03 -40.39 -19.47
N THR A 271 24.31 -40.03 -19.50
CA THR A 271 24.92 -39.13 -18.51
C THR A 271 24.41 -37.71 -18.67
N GLU A 272 24.44 -37.18 -19.90
CA GLU A 272 23.93 -35.84 -20.20
C GLU A 272 22.42 -35.71 -19.96
N LEU A 273 21.64 -36.76 -20.26
CA LEU A 273 20.22 -36.81 -19.91
C LEU A 273 19.96 -36.77 -18.41
N ARG A 274 20.73 -37.52 -17.62
CA ARG A 274 20.63 -37.47 -16.15
C ARG A 274 21.03 -36.12 -15.59
N GLU A 275 22.02 -35.48 -16.18
CA GLU A 275 22.48 -34.16 -15.78
C GLU A 275 21.41 -33.09 -16.07
N MET A 276 20.86 -33.07 -17.29
CA MET A 276 19.76 -32.17 -17.66
C MET A 276 18.47 -32.42 -16.84
N LEU A 277 18.08 -33.69 -16.62
CA LEU A 277 16.93 -34.03 -15.74
C LEU A 277 17.21 -33.74 -14.27
N GLY A 278 18.46 -33.83 -13.83
CA GLY A 278 18.90 -33.50 -12.48
C GLY A 278 18.65 -32.03 -12.16
N VAL A 279 18.97 -31.13 -13.11
CA VAL A 279 18.75 -29.68 -13.00
C VAL A 279 17.26 -29.32 -12.96
N LEU A 280 16.42 -29.99 -13.73
CA LEU A 280 14.97 -29.77 -13.70
C LEU A 280 14.33 -30.21 -12.37
N ARG A 281 14.82 -31.31 -11.79
CA ARG A 281 14.29 -31.87 -10.54
C ARG A 281 14.72 -31.10 -9.28
N THR A 282 15.82 -30.35 -9.33
CA THR A 282 16.23 -29.43 -8.26
C THR A 282 15.54 -28.07 -8.34
N ALA A 283 15.18 -27.60 -9.54
CA ALA A 283 14.32 -26.43 -9.72
C ALA A 283 12.87 -26.70 -9.28
N GLU A 284 12.41 -27.95 -9.42
CA GLU A 284 11.20 -28.47 -8.79
C GLU A 284 11.46 -28.90 -7.33
N GLY A 285 11.97 -27.98 -6.49
CA GLY A 285 11.85 -28.10 -5.03
C GLY A 285 10.38 -28.37 -4.66
N PRO A 286 10.09 -29.16 -3.61
CA PRO A 286 8.98 -30.10 -3.55
C PRO A 286 7.65 -29.44 -3.90
N ALA A 287 7.31 -29.49 -5.19
CA ALA A 287 5.97 -29.24 -5.65
C ALA A 287 5.11 -30.30 -4.99
N VAL A 288 4.23 -29.84 -4.10
CA VAL A 288 3.17 -30.56 -3.41
C VAL A 288 2.78 -31.79 -4.22
N ARG A 289 3.28 -32.97 -3.78
CA ARG A 289 2.73 -34.24 -4.26
C ARG A 289 1.28 -34.25 -3.83
N GLY A 290 0.42 -34.26 -4.85
CA GLY A 290 -1.03 -34.29 -4.83
C GLY A 290 -1.69 -34.56 -3.48
N ALA A 291 -2.49 -33.59 -3.06
CA ALA A 291 -3.72 -33.85 -2.36
C ALA A 291 -4.56 -34.85 -3.18
N SER A 292 -4.48 -36.14 -2.82
CA SER A 292 -5.60 -37.08 -2.85
C SER A 292 -5.21 -38.40 -2.17
N ALA A 293 -5.52 -38.51 -0.89
CA ALA A 293 -5.99 -39.72 -0.22
C ALA A 293 -6.48 -39.37 1.20
N PRO A 294 -7.74 -39.65 1.58
CA PRO A 294 -8.24 -39.43 2.93
C PRO A 294 -8.01 -40.67 3.80
N ALA A 295 -7.13 -40.58 4.81
CA ALA A 295 -7.00 -41.44 5.99
C ALA A 295 -5.74 -40.97 6.76
N ALA A 296 -5.68 -40.82 8.09
CA ALA A 296 -6.58 -41.13 9.17
C ALA A 296 -6.16 -40.28 10.40
N PRO A 297 -7.08 -39.99 11.33
CA PRO A 297 -6.85 -39.22 12.57
C PRO A 297 -5.91 -39.86 13.60
N GLU A 298 -5.23 -40.97 13.28
CA GLU A 298 -4.40 -41.73 14.23
C GLU A 298 -3.03 -41.10 14.50
N ARG A 299 -2.48 -40.28 13.59
CA ARG A 299 -1.17 -39.64 13.80
C ARG A 299 -1.21 -38.48 14.79
N LEU A 300 -2.36 -37.81 14.96
CA LEU A 300 -2.56 -36.82 16.02
C LEU A 300 -2.81 -37.47 17.39
N ALA A 301 -3.46 -38.63 17.43
CA ALA A 301 -3.67 -39.39 18.66
C ALA A 301 -2.34 -39.91 19.25
N ALA A 302 -1.41 -40.36 18.40
CA ALA A 302 -0.08 -40.84 18.85
C ALA A 302 0.83 -39.73 19.41
N VAL A 303 0.61 -38.48 19.00
CA VAL A 303 1.35 -37.31 19.53
C VAL A 303 0.69 -36.82 20.83
N ALA A 304 -0.64 -36.86 20.92
CA ALA A 304 -1.37 -36.53 22.15
C ALA A 304 -1.14 -37.55 23.29
N SER A 305 -1.00 -38.84 22.97
CA SER A 305 -0.76 -39.89 23.97
C SER A 305 0.65 -39.91 24.55
N ARG A 306 1.62 -39.23 23.92
CA ARG A 306 2.98 -39.05 24.48
C ARG A 306 3.08 -37.82 25.40
N ALA A 307 2.17 -36.86 25.28
CA ALA A 307 2.12 -35.67 26.13
C ALA A 307 1.26 -35.88 27.40
N GLY A 308 0.35 -36.87 27.43
CA GLY A 308 -0.55 -37.15 28.55
C GLY A 308 -0.03 -38.13 29.61
N ALA A 309 1.22 -38.62 29.51
CA ALA A 309 1.76 -39.65 30.40
C ALA A 309 2.70 -39.11 31.50
N GLN A 310 2.82 -37.79 31.66
CA GLN A 310 3.48 -37.18 32.80
C GLN A 310 2.49 -36.23 33.48
N VAL A 311 2.44 -36.32 34.81
CA VAL A 311 1.51 -35.64 35.74
C VAL A 311 0.21 -36.42 36.01
N THR A 312 0.37 -37.56 36.68
CA THR A 312 -0.62 -38.05 37.65
C THR A 312 0.04 -38.01 39.03
N GLU A 313 -0.78 -37.81 40.08
CA GLU A 313 -0.46 -37.61 41.51
C GLU A 313 -0.12 -36.15 41.88
N ARG A 314 -0.90 -35.41 42.70
CA ARG A 314 -1.62 -35.82 43.91
C ARG A 314 -2.60 -34.72 44.40
N ASP A 315 -3.76 -35.19 44.89
CA ASP A 315 -4.74 -34.59 45.83
C ASP A 315 -5.46 -33.24 45.58
N ARG A 316 -6.72 -33.22 46.07
CA ARG A 316 -7.78 -32.19 45.99
C ARG A 316 -8.18 -31.79 47.45
N PRO A 317 -9.19 -30.93 47.73
CA PRO A 317 -9.35 -29.46 47.59
C PRO A 317 -9.44 -28.68 48.93
N ALA A 318 -9.29 -27.33 48.91
CA ALA A 318 -9.96 -26.41 49.85
C ALA A 318 -10.02 -24.96 49.30
N GLU A 319 -11.08 -24.23 49.69
CA GLU A 319 -11.60 -22.93 49.19
C GLU A 319 -10.92 -21.65 49.80
N PRO A 320 -11.34 -20.39 49.50
CA PRO A 320 -10.47 -19.23 49.21
C PRO A 320 -10.38 -18.22 50.40
N PRO A 321 -9.68 -17.05 50.35
CA PRO A 321 -10.16 -15.86 49.61
C PRO A 321 -9.10 -14.81 49.13
N ALA A 322 -9.61 -13.85 48.35
CA ALA A 322 -9.24 -12.41 48.25
C ALA A 322 -7.97 -11.94 47.49
N LYS A 323 -8.19 -10.89 46.66
CA LYS A 323 -7.21 -10.03 45.96
C LYS A 323 -6.43 -9.15 46.97
N PRO A 324 -5.27 -8.56 46.60
CA PRO A 324 -5.30 -7.27 45.89
C PRO A 324 -4.17 -7.03 44.86
N SER A 325 -4.46 -6.07 43.97
CA SER A 325 -3.59 -5.04 43.37
C SER A 325 -2.17 -5.34 42.86
N GLY A 326 -1.86 -4.75 41.70
CA GLY A 326 -0.50 -4.27 41.39
C GLY A 326 0.08 -4.91 40.14
N GLY A 327 0.38 -4.09 39.14
CA GLY A 327 0.71 -4.54 37.79
C GLY A 327 2.07 -5.22 37.67
N VAL A 328 2.16 -6.17 36.74
CA VAL A 328 3.40 -6.55 36.06
C VAL A 328 3.04 -7.01 34.64
N ALA A 329 2.90 -6.06 33.72
CA ALA A 329 3.03 -6.33 32.29
C ALA A 329 4.54 -6.33 31.96
N ALA A 330 5.26 -7.39 32.35
CA ALA A 330 6.69 -7.55 32.04
C ALA A 330 7.22 -8.99 32.20
N ALA A 331 6.39 -10.04 32.09
CA ALA A 331 6.84 -11.43 32.33
C ALA A 331 6.31 -12.46 31.32
N ALA A 332 6.04 -12.05 30.08
CA ALA A 332 5.66 -12.94 28.98
C ALA A 332 6.57 -12.82 27.75
N ALA A 333 7.73 -12.16 27.87
CA ALA A 333 8.72 -12.01 26.79
C ALA A 333 10.04 -12.78 27.04
N GLU A 334 10.26 -13.33 28.24
CA GLU A 334 11.52 -14.03 28.57
C GLU A 334 11.45 -15.57 28.45
N SER A 335 10.28 -16.15 28.18
CA SER A 335 10.15 -17.60 27.99
C SER A 335 10.36 -18.07 26.54
N LEU A 336 10.50 -17.15 25.57
CA LEU A 336 10.74 -17.49 24.16
C LEU A 336 12.23 -17.39 23.76
N ALA A 337 13.10 -16.97 24.69
CA ALA A 337 14.53 -16.81 24.45
C ALA A 337 15.39 -18.01 24.90
N ALA A 338 14.81 -19.02 25.56
CA ALA A 338 15.55 -20.19 26.07
C ALA A 338 15.37 -21.48 25.24
N GLY A 339 14.70 -21.42 24.08
CA GLY A 339 14.32 -22.61 23.29
C GLY A 339 15.08 -22.82 21.98
N LEU A 340 16.01 -21.94 21.60
CA LEU A 340 16.76 -22.05 20.33
C LEU A 340 18.28 -22.19 20.52
N ALA A 341 18.72 -22.61 21.71
CA ALA A 341 20.11 -22.91 22.01
C ALA A 341 20.37 -24.43 22.03
N SER A 342 20.19 -25.14 20.90
CA SER A 342 20.89 -26.40 20.62
C SER A 342 20.56 -26.97 19.23
N ALA A 343 21.17 -26.41 18.17
CA ALA A 343 21.48 -27.15 16.93
C ALA A 343 22.25 -26.24 15.96
N GLY A 344 23.47 -25.85 16.34
CA GLY A 344 24.43 -25.21 15.44
C GLY A 344 25.79 -25.85 15.66
N ALA A 345 26.17 -26.79 14.79
CA ALA A 345 27.53 -27.30 14.75
C ALA A 345 28.00 -27.41 13.28
N HIS A 346 29.11 -26.71 13.05
CA HIS A 346 30.05 -26.77 11.92
C HIS A 346 29.73 -26.03 10.61
N VAL A 347 30.10 -24.76 10.60
CA VAL A 347 30.75 -24.10 9.45
C VAL A 347 32.03 -23.44 9.98
N PRO A 348 33.22 -23.65 9.37
CA PRO A 348 34.47 -23.21 9.95
C PRO A 348 34.67 -21.70 9.82
N GLU A 349 35.27 -21.18 10.87
CA GLU A 349 35.70 -19.81 11.12
C GLU A 349 36.87 -19.43 10.19
N GLN A 350 36.65 -18.43 9.33
CA GLN A 350 37.74 -17.69 8.69
C GLN A 350 37.74 -16.25 9.19
N ARG A 351 38.90 -15.92 9.75
CA ARG A 351 39.26 -14.70 10.46
C ARG A 351 38.91 -13.43 9.69
N ALA A 352 38.47 -12.44 10.46
CA ALA A 352 38.53 -11.03 10.12
C ALA A 352 39.92 -10.68 9.55
N GLY A 353 39.92 -10.35 8.26
CA GLY A 353 41.02 -9.77 7.52
C GLY A 353 40.39 -8.88 6.45
N GLU A 354 40.38 -7.58 6.71
CA GLU A 354 40.56 -6.50 5.73
C GLU A 354 40.24 -6.88 4.27
N ALA A 355 38.94 -6.89 3.93
CA ALA A 355 38.51 -6.95 2.54
C ALA A 355 38.86 -5.63 1.87
N ALA A 356 40.02 -5.59 1.23
CA ALA A 356 40.46 -4.54 0.34
C ALA A 356 39.34 -4.18 -0.66
N ALA A 357 39.21 -2.88 -0.93
CA ALA A 357 38.22 -2.30 -1.81
C ALA A 357 38.30 -2.88 -3.23
N GLU A 358 37.49 -3.90 -3.51
CA GLU A 358 37.38 -4.52 -4.84
C GLU A 358 36.41 -3.68 -5.70
N GLY A 359 36.96 -2.75 -6.47
CA GLY A 359 36.22 -2.04 -7.50
C GLY A 359 37.13 -1.08 -8.27
N PRO A 360 36.74 -0.74 -9.52
CA PRO A 360 37.62 0.00 -10.42
C PRO A 360 37.94 1.38 -9.85
N HIS A 361 39.22 1.74 -9.95
CA HIS A 361 39.78 2.97 -9.40
C HIS A 361 40.16 3.95 -10.50
N LEU A 362 40.39 5.21 -10.13
CA LEU A 362 40.61 6.28 -11.11
C LEU A 362 41.88 6.05 -11.97
N ALA A 363 42.87 5.33 -11.45
CA ALA A 363 44.08 5.01 -12.22
C ALA A 363 43.84 4.02 -13.37
N GLU A 364 42.74 3.25 -13.34
CA GLU A 364 42.34 2.34 -14.44
C GLU A 364 41.65 3.09 -15.60
N LEU A 365 41.45 4.41 -15.49
CA LEU A 365 40.79 5.21 -16.52
C LEU A 365 41.58 5.24 -17.83
N ALA A 366 42.91 5.26 -17.73
CA ALA A 366 43.79 5.19 -18.89
C ALA A 366 43.61 3.85 -19.64
N ASP A 367 43.47 2.75 -18.90
CA ASP A 367 43.24 1.42 -19.46
C ASP A 367 41.86 1.31 -20.13
N LEU A 368 40.82 1.87 -19.50
CA LEU A 368 39.47 1.91 -20.07
C LEU A 368 39.42 2.70 -21.40
N VAL A 369 40.13 3.83 -21.47
CA VAL A 369 40.28 4.62 -22.69
C VAL A 369 41.10 3.84 -23.74
N GLY A 370 42.14 3.12 -23.30
CA GLY A 370 42.93 2.23 -24.16
C GLY A 370 42.10 1.10 -24.77
N GLN A 371 41.26 0.43 -23.97
CA GLN A 371 40.33 -0.60 -24.43
C GLN A 371 39.32 -0.04 -25.43
N SER A 372 38.80 1.17 -25.16
CA SER A 372 37.89 1.86 -26.06
C SER A 372 38.54 2.21 -27.40
N ARG A 373 39.83 2.60 -27.38
CA ARG A 373 40.63 2.82 -28.60
C ARG A 373 40.89 1.52 -29.36
N ALA A 374 41.21 0.43 -28.67
CA ALA A 374 41.39 -0.89 -29.26
C ALA A 374 40.09 -1.42 -29.90
N ALA A 375 38.94 -1.02 -29.37
CA ALA A 375 37.61 -1.30 -29.93
C ALA A 375 37.24 -0.40 -31.14
N GLY A 376 38.17 0.43 -31.63
CA GLY A 376 37.99 1.23 -32.84
C GLY A 376 37.44 2.65 -32.62
N MET A 377 37.31 3.13 -31.38
CA MET A 377 36.86 4.50 -31.10
C MET A 377 38.05 5.47 -31.06
N ALA A 378 37.94 6.60 -31.77
CA ALA A 378 38.93 7.67 -31.70
C ALA A 378 38.76 8.48 -30.41
N VAL A 379 39.39 8.03 -29.31
CA VAL A 379 39.27 8.66 -27.98
C VAL A 379 40.59 9.27 -27.49
N GLU A 380 40.51 10.51 -27.02
CA GLU A 380 41.58 11.26 -26.37
C GLU A 380 41.27 11.48 -24.88
N LEU A 381 42.25 11.27 -24.01
CA LEU A 381 42.15 11.55 -22.57
C LEU A 381 43.06 12.73 -22.25
N MET A 382 42.49 13.78 -21.66
CA MET A 382 43.19 14.94 -21.13
C MET A 382 42.98 14.98 -19.61
N VAL A 383 44.06 15.07 -18.86
CA VAL A 383 44.03 15.30 -17.41
C VAL A 383 44.58 16.70 -17.18
N ASP A 384 43.75 17.57 -16.61
CA ASP A 384 44.06 18.96 -16.34
C ASP A 384 44.48 19.08 -14.87
N GLU A 385 45.77 19.34 -14.65
CA GLU A 385 46.39 19.49 -13.32
C GLU A 385 46.41 20.96 -12.85
N ASP A 386 46.00 21.90 -13.71
CA ASP A 386 46.13 23.34 -13.53
C ASP A 386 44.89 23.99 -12.87
N ALA A 387 44.69 23.77 -11.57
CA ALA A 387 43.99 24.69 -10.66
C ALA A 387 44.14 24.28 -9.19
N GLY A 388 45.31 24.55 -8.60
CA GLY A 388 45.58 24.37 -7.15
C GLY A 388 46.26 23.04 -6.76
N GLY A 389 46.55 22.17 -7.74
CA GLY A 389 46.92 20.77 -7.52
C GLY A 389 48.42 20.42 -7.43
N GLU A 390 49.35 21.38 -7.40
CA GLU A 390 50.79 21.04 -7.25
C GLU A 390 51.07 20.25 -5.94
N ALA A 391 50.21 20.38 -4.92
CA ALA A 391 50.31 19.60 -3.68
C ALA A 391 49.69 18.19 -3.74
N ALA A 392 48.86 17.87 -4.74
CA ALA A 392 48.09 16.61 -4.80
C ALA A 392 48.78 15.51 -5.64
N ALA A 393 49.68 15.89 -6.55
CA ALA A 393 50.46 14.95 -7.35
C ALA A 393 51.68 14.38 -6.59
N GLU A 394 52.29 15.15 -5.69
CA GLU A 394 53.40 14.69 -4.82
C GLU A 394 52.93 13.85 -3.63
N ALA A 395 51.71 14.08 -3.14
CA ALA A 395 51.10 13.32 -2.06
C ALA A 395 49.91 12.53 -2.62
N GLY A 396 50.14 11.33 -3.17
CA GLY A 396 49.14 10.49 -3.86
C GLY A 396 47.73 10.53 -3.25
N CYS A 397 46.96 11.55 -3.64
CA CYS A 397 45.67 11.87 -3.04
C CYS A 397 44.67 10.85 -3.55
N ARG A 398 44.52 9.76 -2.78
CA ARG A 398 43.48 8.77 -3.02
C ARG A 398 42.14 9.40 -2.66
N TYR A 399 41.25 9.48 -3.65
CA TYR A 399 39.88 9.89 -3.37
C TYR A 399 39.18 8.76 -2.62
N ALA A 400 38.10 9.07 -1.92
CA ALA A 400 37.26 8.03 -1.34
C ALA A 400 36.86 7.03 -2.45
N ALA A 401 37.02 5.73 -2.20
CA ALA A 401 36.82 4.68 -3.22
C ALA A 401 35.44 4.74 -3.91
N ARG A 402 34.42 5.28 -3.24
CA ARG A 402 33.09 5.53 -3.83
C ARG A 402 33.12 6.62 -4.92
N VAL A 403 33.90 7.68 -4.75
CA VAL A 403 34.06 8.76 -5.74
C VAL A 403 34.80 8.24 -6.96
N GLU A 404 35.94 7.56 -6.77
CA GLU A 404 36.73 7.00 -7.87
C GLU A 404 35.91 6.04 -8.73
N ARG A 405 35.19 5.11 -8.08
CA ARG A 405 34.31 4.16 -8.76
C ARG A 405 33.18 4.84 -9.52
N THR A 406 32.63 5.92 -8.97
CA THR A 406 31.54 6.66 -9.62
C THR A 406 32.03 7.37 -10.86
N VAL A 407 33.19 8.03 -10.80
CA VAL A 407 33.83 8.67 -11.95
C VAL A 407 34.18 7.65 -13.02
N TYR A 408 34.80 6.52 -12.65
CA TYR A 408 35.10 5.43 -13.58
C TYR A 408 33.85 4.93 -14.31
N ARG A 409 32.76 4.67 -13.57
CA ARG A 409 31.50 4.20 -14.14
C ARG A 409 30.82 5.23 -15.04
N VAL A 410 30.93 6.53 -14.72
CA VAL A 410 30.41 7.59 -15.57
C VAL A 410 31.17 7.62 -16.90
N VAL A 411 32.51 7.53 -16.88
CA VAL A 411 33.29 7.51 -18.12
C VAL A 411 33.03 6.23 -18.92
N GLN A 412 32.98 5.07 -18.28
CA GLN A 412 32.69 3.79 -18.94
C GLN A 412 31.35 3.80 -19.66
N GLU A 413 30.30 4.24 -18.97
CA GLU A 413 28.96 4.29 -19.55
C GLU A 413 28.86 5.35 -20.65
N ALA A 414 29.52 6.51 -20.48
CA ALA A 414 29.58 7.55 -21.49
C ALA A 414 30.31 7.07 -22.76
N LEU A 415 31.47 6.43 -22.64
CA LEU A 415 32.22 5.86 -23.78
C LEU A 415 31.44 4.73 -24.47
N THR A 416 30.71 3.92 -23.70
CA THR A 416 29.79 2.90 -24.25
C THR A 416 28.66 3.55 -25.06
N ASN A 417 28.11 4.68 -24.59
CA ASN A 417 27.09 5.41 -25.32
C ASN A 417 27.63 6.02 -26.62
N VAL A 418 28.86 6.54 -26.62
CA VAL A 418 29.50 7.01 -27.87
C VAL A 418 29.65 5.85 -28.86
N HIS A 419 30.13 4.69 -28.41
CA HIS A 419 30.28 3.51 -29.27
C HIS A 419 28.95 3.04 -29.89
N LYS A 420 27.86 3.11 -29.12
CA LYS A 420 26.51 2.70 -29.58
C LYS A 420 25.82 3.71 -30.48
N HIS A 421 25.97 5.00 -30.18
CA HIS A 421 25.12 6.06 -30.75
C HIS A 421 25.84 7.01 -31.69
N ALA A 422 27.17 7.06 -31.64
CA ALA A 422 28.00 7.89 -32.49
C ALA A 422 29.24 7.11 -32.98
N PRO A 423 29.05 5.97 -33.68
CA PRO A 423 30.17 5.23 -34.25
C PRO A 423 30.98 6.14 -35.19
N GLY A 424 32.31 6.04 -35.13
CA GLY A 424 33.24 6.87 -35.90
C GLY A 424 33.46 8.28 -35.36
N ALA A 425 32.69 8.75 -34.38
CA ALA A 425 32.91 10.06 -33.78
C ALA A 425 34.20 10.10 -32.94
N GLN A 426 34.91 11.23 -33.00
CA GLN A 426 36.00 11.50 -32.07
C GLN A 426 35.44 11.84 -30.69
N ALA A 427 35.92 11.15 -29.66
CA ALA A 427 35.56 11.34 -28.26
C ALA A 427 36.72 11.98 -27.48
N ARG A 428 36.40 12.87 -26.54
CA ARG A 428 37.35 13.51 -25.64
C ARG A 428 36.87 13.31 -24.21
N VAL A 429 37.74 12.74 -23.37
CA VAL A 429 37.55 12.62 -21.93
C VAL A 429 38.45 13.64 -21.27
N ARG A 430 37.88 14.55 -20.49
CA ARG A 430 38.60 15.52 -19.66
C ARG A 430 38.37 15.20 -18.20
N LEU A 431 39.45 15.10 -17.45
CA LEU A 431 39.44 14.96 -16.00
C LEU A 431 40.17 16.16 -15.41
N ALA A 432 39.52 16.92 -14.54
CA ALA A 432 40.11 18.09 -13.89
C ALA A 432 40.06 17.91 -12.38
N HIS A 433 41.24 17.99 -11.76
CA HIS A 433 41.42 17.91 -10.32
C HIS A 433 41.39 19.32 -9.75
N ARG A 434 40.44 19.63 -8.84
CA ARG A 434 40.30 20.95 -8.21
C ARG A 434 40.30 20.81 -6.69
N ASP A 435 40.59 21.91 -6.00
CA ASP A 435 40.52 21.95 -4.54
C ASP A 435 39.10 21.62 -4.04
N GLY A 436 38.93 20.43 -3.49
CA GLY A 436 37.66 19.96 -2.94
C GLY A 436 36.65 19.43 -3.96
N GLU A 437 36.97 19.38 -5.26
CA GLU A 437 36.09 18.80 -6.29
C GLU A 437 36.85 18.02 -7.38
N LEU A 438 36.23 16.95 -7.90
CA LEU A 438 36.69 16.20 -9.06
C LEU A 438 35.68 16.37 -10.20
N ALA A 439 36.11 16.97 -11.31
CA ALA A 439 35.27 17.21 -12.47
C ALA A 439 35.66 16.27 -13.62
N VAL A 440 34.65 15.64 -14.25
CA VAL A 440 34.82 14.79 -15.43
C VAL A 440 33.87 15.22 -16.53
N GLN A 441 34.39 15.29 -17.76
CA GLN A 441 33.62 15.63 -18.94
C GLN A 441 33.95 14.64 -20.07
N VAL A 442 32.92 14.07 -20.68
CA VAL A 442 33.05 13.22 -21.86
C VAL A 442 32.25 13.86 -22.99
N GLU A 443 32.90 14.17 -24.10
CA GLU A 443 32.30 14.84 -25.25
C GLU A 443 32.67 14.10 -26.53
N ASN A 444 31.70 13.84 -27.42
CA ASN A 444 31.96 13.32 -28.76
C ASN A 444 31.54 14.31 -29.84
N GLY A 445 32.24 14.29 -30.98
CA GLY A 445 31.83 14.98 -32.20
C GLY A 445 30.62 14.32 -32.89
N PRO A 446 30.15 14.87 -34.02
CA PRO A 446 29.08 14.25 -34.79
C PRO A 446 29.50 12.86 -35.28
N GLY A 447 28.63 11.86 -35.12
CA GLY A 447 28.83 10.53 -35.71
C GLY A 447 28.70 10.58 -37.24
N GLU A 448 29.25 9.59 -37.94
CA GLU A 448 29.09 9.49 -39.39
C GLU A 448 27.59 9.44 -39.77
N SER A 449 27.18 10.28 -40.71
CA SER A 449 25.78 10.50 -41.09
C SER A 449 25.06 9.18 -41.41
N GLY A 450 24.16 8.77 -40.52
CA GLY A 450 23.34 7.56 -40.65
C GLY A 450 22.59 7.12 -39.39
N ALA A 451 22.99 7.59 -38.20
CA ALA A 451 22.34 7.23 -36.93
C ALA A 451 21.20 8.20 -36.49
N ALA A 452 20.88 9.21 -37.29
CA ALA A 452 19.70 10.06 -37.07
C ALA A 452 18.48 9.42 -37.74
N GLY A 453 17.93 8.35 -37.15
CA GLY A 453 16.70 7.75 -37.70
C GLY A 453 16.29 6.35 -37.27
N ALA A 454 16.91 5.72 -36.27
CA ALA A 454 16.33 4.51 -35.67
C ALA A 454 15.60 4.89 -34.39
N GLY A 455 14.28 5.07 -34.49
CA GLY A 455 13.36 5.14 -33.35
C GLY A 455 13.30 3.81 -32.59
N LEU A 456 14.43 3.40 -32.01
CA LEU A 456 14.50 2.35 -31.02
C LEU A 456 14.37 3.02 -29.65
N PRO A 457 13.54 2.49 -28.73
CA PRO A 457 13.53 2.95 -27.35
C PRO A 457 14.85 2.52 -26.71
N SER A 458 15.92 3.28 -26.91
CA SER A 458 17.14 3.10 -26.12
C SER A 458 16.76 3.50 -24.70
N GLY A 459 16.68 2.50 -23.81
CA GLY A 459 16.29 2.74 -22.44
C GLY A 459 17.15 3.85 -21.83
N GLY A 460 16.54 4.98 -21.49
CA GLY A 460 17.17 6.14 -20.84
C GLY A 460 17.80 5.84 -19.47
N ASN A 461 17.86 4.57 -19.10
CA ASN A 461 18.41 4.02 -17.86
C ASN A 461 19.91 4.32 -17.70
N GLY A 462 20.68 4.44 -18.80
CA GLY A 462 22.11 4.75 -18.72
C GLY A 462 22.39 6.16 -18.17
N LEU A 463 21.71 7.17 -18.73
CA LEU A 463 21.82 8.57 -18.29
C LEU A 463 21.18 8.79 -16.90
N VAL A 464 20.05 8.14 -16.63
CA VAL A 464 19.38 8.19 -15.32
C VAL A 464 20.27 7.57 -14.24
N GLY A 465 20.83 6.37 -14.49
CA GLY A 465 21.72 5.71 -13.55
C GLY A 465 23.03 6.46 -13.31
N MET A 466 23.60 7.12 -14.33
CA MET A 466 24.75 8.01 -14.14
C MET A 466 24.40 9.21 -13.26
N ARG A 467 23.27 9.87 -13.50
CA ARG A 467 22.79 11.00 -12.70
C ARG A 467 22.57 10.61 -11.24
N GLU A 468 21.86 9.50 -11.00
CA GLU A 468 21.57 9.01 -9.65
C GLU A 468 22.85 8.72 -8.86
N ARG A 469 23.85 8.07 -9.47
CA ARG A 469 25.13 7.77 -8.82
C ARG A 469 25.91 9.04 -8.45
N VAL A 470 25.92 10.04 -9.32
CA VAL A 470 26.60 11.32 -9.06
C VAL A 470 25.89 12.11 -7.97
N THR A 471 24.55 12.22 -8.05
CA THR A 471 23.74 12.94 -7.06
C THR A 471 23.75 12.24 -5.70
N ALA A 472 23.84 10.91 -5.64
CA ALA A 472 23.96 10.16 -4.39
C ALA A 472 25.24 10.49 -3.60
N LEU A 473 26.27 11.02 -4.26
CA LEU A 473 27.50 11.50 -3.63
C LEU A 473 27.51 13.03 -3.43
N GLY A 474 26.36 13.70 -3.61
CA GLY A 474 26.25 15.15 -3.51
C GLY A 474 26.85 15.91 -4.70
N GLY A 475 27.16 15.22 -5.81
CA GLY A 475 27.68 15.82 -7.03
C GLY A 475 26.61 16.33 -7.99
N VAL A 476 27.04 17.10 -8.99
CA VAL A 476 26.20 17.68 -10.05
C VAL A 476 26.45 16.95 -11.36
N PHE A 477 25.39 16.59 -12.08
CA PHE A 477 25.45 15.90 -13.37
C PHE A 477 24.64 16.63 -14.44
N VAL A 478 25.24 16.85 -15.60
CA VAL A 478 24.62 17.50 -16.78
C VAL A 478 24.94 16.70 -18.03
N SER A 479 23.94 16.48 -18.89
CA SER A 479 24.12 15.80 -20.17
C SER A 479 23.25 16.45 -21.25
N GLY A 480 23.77 16.59 -22.46
CA GLY A 480 23.01 17.15 -23.58
C GLY A 480 23.76 17.20 -24.90
N PRO A 481 23.08 17.51 -26.01
CA PRO A 481 23.71 17.72 -27.31
C PRO A 481 24.61 18.96 -27.30
N THR A 482 25.68 18.94 -28.10
CA THR A 482 26.55 20.12 -28.31
C THR A 482 26.12 20.88 -29.57
N GLU A 483 26.44 22.17 -29.62
CA GLU A 483 26.17 23.04 -30.79
C GLU A 483 26.89 22.56 -32.07
N THR A 484 27.95 21.77 -31.90
CA THR A 484 28.74 21.15 -32.98
C THR A 484 28.15 19.83 -33.49
N GLY A 485 26.94 19.45 -33.06
CA GLY A 485 26.26 18.22 -33.50
C GLY A 485 26.70 16.95 -32.76
N GLY A 486 27.39 17.11 -31.64
CA GLY A 486 27.88 16.04 -30.77
C GLY A 486 27.03 15.86 -29.50
N PHE A 487 27.55 15.11 -28.54
CA PHE A 487 26.91 14.93 -27.23
C PHE A 487 27.94 15.08 -26.10
N ARG A 488 27.53 15.72 -25.00
CA ARG A 488 28.38 15.97 -23.84
C ARG A 488 27.74 15.44 -22.57
N VAL A 489 28.55 14.79 -21.75
CA VAL A 489 28.26 14.41 -20.37
C VAL A 489 29.26 15.12 -19.46
N SER A 490 28.80 15.74 -18.39
CA SER A 490 29.64 16.42 -17.39
C SER A 490 29.17 16.09 -15.99
N ALA A 491 30.11 15.70 -15.13
CA ALA A 491 29.85 15.39 -13.73
C ALA A 491 30.90 16.07 -12.85
N VAL A 492 30.46 16.63 -11.72
CA VAL A 492 31.33 17.25 -10.70
C VAL A 492 30.99 16.60 -9.37
N LEU A 493 32.00 16.05 -8.69
CA LEU A 493 31.83 15.37 -7.41
C LEU A 493 32.64 16.10 -6.32
N PRO A 494 32.05 16.38 -5.15
CA PRO A 494 32.81 16.90 -4.03
C PRO A 494 33.79 15.84 -3.52
N VAL A 495 35.04 16.23 -3.30
CA VAL A 495 36.08 15.36 -2.72
C VAL A 495 36.43 15.88 -1.32
N SER A 496 36.06 15.11 -0.30
CA SER A 496 36.73 15.24 1.01
C SER A 496 38.07 14.52 0.87
N SER A 497 39.18 15.25 0.89
CA SER A 497 40.50 14.61 0.92
C SER A 497 40.57 13.71 2.15
N VAL A 498 40.72 12.40 1.92
CA VAL A 498 41.16 11.52 2.99
C VAL A 498 42.66 11.70 3.03
N ALA A 499 43.14 12.48 4.00
CA ALA A 499 44.57 12.52 4.29
C ALA A 499 45.04 11.08 4.58
N ALA A 500 46.08 10.65 3.87
CA ALA A 500 46.67 9.31 3.97
C ALA A 500 47.21 9.00 5.36
#